data_AF-A0A7C5B2Q6-F1
#
_entry.id   AF-A0A7C5B2Q6-F1
#
_cell.length_a   1.000
_cell.length_b   1.000
_cell.length_c   1.000
_cell.angle_alpha   90.00
_cell.angle_beta   90.00
_cell.angle_gamma   90.00
#
_symmetry.space_group_name_H-M   'P 1'
#
loop_
_entity.id
_entity.type
_entity.pdbx_description
1 polymer ?
#
loop_
_entity_poly.entity_id
_entity_poly.type
_entity_poly.pdbx_seq_one_letter_code
_entity_poly.pdbx_strand_id
1 'polypeptide(L)'
;MEDRLRYILGLCVEWVKYAEKKNAALLVASSGLILSLLGRFPDKTSSNIRVCFWIGCASLALSAIICLVSFIPQIKFPWIGSQEKTGPEDNLFFFGHIANYSALEFLDALYKAEGAQPSITKLHLDLAGQIIVNAGISLKKFRLFTVATWLAALGVAFLICAAVWILAQ
;
A
#
# COMPACT_ATOMS: atom_id res chain seq x y z
N MET A 1 7.69 -17.70 23.21
CA MET A 1 6.53 -17.48 22.31
C MET A 1 5.97 -16.07 22.42
N GLU A 2 5.49 -15.63 23.59
CA GLU A 2 4.83 -14.31 23.73
C GLU A 2 5.69 -13.12 23.24
N ASP A 3 6.96 -13.03 23.66
CA ASP A 3 7.87 -11.96 23.22
C ASP A 3 8.06 -11.94 21.70
N ARG A 4 8.06 -13.11 21.07
CA ARG A 4 8.18 -13.25 19.62
C ARG A 4 6.93 -12.75 18.91
N LEU A 5 5.74 -13.08 19.43
CA LEU A 5 4.48 -12.54 18.92
C LEU A 5 4.43 -11.02 19.05
N ARG A 6 4.84 -10.47 20.21
CA ARG A 6 4.94 -9.01 20.41
C ARG A 6 5.93 -8.36 19.43
N TYR A 7 7.05 -9.00 19.16
CA TYR A 7 8.02 -8.54 18.17
C TYR A 7 7.44 -8.52 16.75
N ILE A 8 6.81 -9.61 16.31
CA ILE A 8 6.17 -9.71 14.99
C ILE A 8 5.04 -8.70 14.86
N LEU A 9 4.23 -8.52 15.91
CA LEU A 9 3.22 -7.47 15.96
C LEU A 9 3.83 -6.08 15.77
N GLY A 10 4.96 -5.80 16.43
CA GLY A 10 5.74 -4.58 16.24
C GLY A 10 6.15 -4.37 14.78
N LEU A 11 6.65 -5.42 14.11
CA LEU A 11 6.98 -5.36 12.67
C LEU A 11 5.75 -5.04 11.82
N CYS A 12 4.63 -5.71 12.04
CA CYS A 12 3.37 -5.46 11.32
C CYS A 12 2.88 -4.01 11.51
N VAL A 13 2.97 -3.47 12.72
CA VAL A 13 2.63 -2.06 13.00
C VAL A 13 3.55 -1.11 12.24
N GLU A 14 4.85 -1.37 12.18
CA GLU A 14 5.79 -0.55 11.40
C GLU A 14 5.52 -0.62 9.89
N TRP A 15 5.13 -1.79 9.35
CA TRP A 15 4.73 -1.92 7.96
C TRP A 15 3.50 -1.06 7.62
N VAL A 16 2.51 -1.00 8.50
CA VAL A 16 1.35 -0.11 8.34
C VAL A 16 1.79 1.35 8.30
N LYS A 17 2.57 1.79 9.30
CA LYS A 17 3.07 3.18 9.38
C LYS A 17 3.89 3.55 8.14
N TYR A 18 4.73 2.65 7.65
CA TYR A 18 5.55 2.89 6.47
C TYR A 18 4.70 2.99 5.19
N ALA A 19 3.69 2.15 5.04
CA ALA A 19 2.73 2.24 3.93
C ALA A 19 1.96 3.57 3.95
N GLU A 20 1.59 4.07 5.13
CA GLU A 20 0.92 5.37 5.28
C GLU A 20 1.83 6.54 4.92
N LYS A 21 3.09 6.53 5.37
CA LYS A 21 4.09 7.54 4.98
C LYS A 21 4.28 7.60 3.47
N LYS A 22 4.34 6.45 2.79
CA LYS A 22 4.45 6.35 1.33
C LYS A 22 3.24 6.95 0.61
N ASN A 23 2.02 6.57 1.03
CA ASN A 23 0.79 7.12 0.43
C ASN A 23 0.67 8.63 0.70
N ALA A 24 1.06 9.11 1.88
CA ALA A 24 1.03 10.54 2.21
C ALA A 24 2.00 11.35 1.34
N ALA A 25 3.24 10.85 1.18
CA ALA A 25 4.23 11.48 0.33
C ALA A 25 3.76 11.56 -1.13
N LEU A 26 3.21 10.47 -1.67
CA LEU A 26 2.69 10.43 -3.04
C LEU A 26 1.48 11.35 -3.22
N LEU A 27 0.57 11.41 -2.24
CA LEU A 27 -0.56 12.34 -2.25
C LEU A 27 -0.08 13.79 -2.34
N VAL A 28 0.84 14.20 -1.46
CA VAL A 28 1.39 15.57 -1.46
C VAL A 28 2.09 15.88 -2.78
N ALA A 29 2.90 14.95 -3.31
CA ALA A 29 3.58 15.14 -4.59
C ALA A 29 2.59 15.30 -5.75
N SER A 30 1.63 14.39 -5.89
CA SER A 30 0.63 14.41 -6.97
C SER A 30 -0.27 15.67 -6.89
N SER A 31 -0.78 16.00 -5.71
CA SER A 31 -1.59 17.20 -5.50
C SER A 31 -0.77 18.49 -5.71
N GLY A 32 0.47 18.54 -5.22
CA GLY A 32 1.36 19.68 -5.40
C GLY A 32 1.70 19.96 -6.86
N LEU A 33 1.95 18.92 -7.66
CA LEU A 33 2.16 19.06 -9.10
C LEU A 33 0.91 19.58 -9.81
N ILE A 34 -0.27 19.04 -9.51
CA ILE A 34 -1.54 19.54 -10.09
C ILE A 34 -1.72 21.02 -9.77
N LEU A 35 -1.66 21.40 -8.49
CA LEU A 35 -1.84 22.78 -8.05
C LEU A 35 -0.81 23.74 -8.68
N SER A 36 0.43 23.28 -8.88
CA SER A 36 1.48 24.06 -9.55
C SER A 36 1.21 24.27 -11.04
N LEU A 37 0.46 23.38 -11.68
CA LEU A 37 0.15 23.46 -13.11
C LEU A 37 -1.19 24.15 -13.39
N LEU A 38 -2.08 24.22 -12.40
CA LEU A 38 -3.34 24.96 -12.51
C LEU A 38 -3.07 26.42 -12.89
N GLY A 39 -3.74 26.90 -13.94
CA GLY A 39 -3.63 28.27 -14.42
C GLY A 39 -2.35 28.62 -15.20
N ARG A 40 -1.43 27.66 -15.41
CA ARG A 40 -0.19 27.87 -16.18
C ARG A 40 -0.24 27.32 -17.61
N PHE A 41 -1.41 26.92 -18.09
CA PHE A 41 -1.53 26.36 -19.44
C PHE A 41 -1.49 27.46 -20.51
N PRO A 42 -0.59 27.41 -21.51
CA PRO A 42 -0.50 28.45 -22.54
C PRO A 42 -1.65 28.36 -23.53
N ASP A 43 -2.36 29.47 -23.77
CA ASP A 43 -3.51 29.54 -24.68
C ASP A 43 -3.19 29.16 -26.13
N LYS A 44 -1.94 29.38 -26.57
CA LYS A 44 -1.47 29.14 -27.95
C LYS A 44 -0.91 27.73 -28.21
N THR A 45 -1.24 26.77 -27.34
CA THR A 45 -0.71 25.40 -27.43
C THR A 45 -1.54 24.54 -28.40
N SER A 46 -0.88 23.67 -29.18
CA SER A 46 -1.55 22.74 -30.10
C SER A 46 -2.50 21.77 -29.36
N SER A 47 -3.55 21.31 -30.05
CA SER A 47 -4.58 20.43 -29.47
C SER A 47 -4.00 19.16 -28.84
N ASN A 48 -2.99 18.56 -29.48
CA ASN A 48 -2.38 17.31 -29.01
C ASN A 48 -1.67 17.47 -27.66
N ILE A 49 -0.93 18.56 -27.47
CA ILE A 49 -0.23 18.85 -26.20
C ILE A 49 -1.26 19.12 -25.09
N ARG A 50 -2.36 19.81 -25.42
CA ARG A 50 -3.46 20.05 -24.47
C ARG A 50 -4.08 18.74 -24.00
N VAL A 51 -4.27 17.79 -24.91
CA VAL A 51 -4.73 16.43 -24.55
C VAL A 51 -3.71 15.73 -23.64
N CYS A 52 -2.42 15.73 -23.98
CA CYS A 52 -1.39 15.14 -23.12
C CYS A 52 -1.36 15.75 -21.72
N PHE A 53 -1.46 17.08 -21.62
CA PHE A 53 -1.51 17.78 -20.34
C PHE A 53 -2.70 17.36 -19.48
N TRP A 54 -3.91 17.33 -20.06
CA TRP A 54 -5.11 16.94 -19.31
C TRP A 54 -5.10 15.47 -18.91
N ILE A 55 -4.58 14.57 -19.76
CA ILE A 55 -4.36 13.16 -19.40
C ILE A 55 -3.38 13.07 -18.22
N GLY A 56 -2.30 13.83 -18.25
CA GLY A 56 -1.31 13.90 -17.16
C GLY A 56 -1.94 14.32 -15.84
N CYS A 57 -2.67 15.45 -15.84
CA CYS A 57 -3.38 15.97 -14.67
C CYS A 57 -4.45 15.00 -14.16
N ALA A 58 -5.24 14.39 -15.04
CA ALA A 58 -6.26 13.42 -14.65
C ALA A 58 -5.66 12.16 -14.01
N SER A 59 -4.53 11.68 -14.53
CA SER A 59 -3.81 10.53 -13.98
C SER A 59 -3.24 10.82 -12.59
N LEU A 60 -2.65 12.00 -12.38
CA LEU A 60 -2.19 12.45 -11.06
C LEU A 60 -3.37 12.61 -10.08
N ALA A 61 -4.52 13.12 -10.55
CA ALA A 61 -5.69 13.29 -9.70
C ALA A 61 -6.23 11.94 -9.24
N LEU A 62 -6.30 10.95 -10.14
CA LEU A 62 -6.69 9.58 -9.79
C LEU A 62 -5.70 8.95 -8.81
N SER A 63 -4.40 9.14 -9.00
CA SER A 63 -3.36 8.72 -8.04
C SER A 63 -3.60 9.29 -6.65
N ALA A 64 -3.84 10.61 -6.54
CA ALA A 64 -4.13 11.28 -5.28
C ALA A 64 -5.40 10.74 -4.60
N ILE A 65 -6.47 10.50 -5.38
CA ILE A 65 -7.72 9.91 -4.86
C ILE A 65 -7.45 8.52 -4.27
N ILE A 66 -6.68 7.67 -4.94
CA ILE A 66 -6.33 6.33 -4.41
C ILE A 66 -5.52 6.44 -3.11
N CYS A 67 -4.58 7.39 -3.02
CA CYS A 67 -3.86 7.63 -1.76
C CYS A 67 -4.81 8.07 -0.63
N LEU A 68 -5.80 8.92 -0.91
CA LEU A 68 -6.84 9.29 0.06
C LEU A 68 -7.66 8.09 0.53
N VAL A 69 -8.09 7.23 -0.40
CA VAL A 69 -8.82 5.99 -0.10
C VAL A 69 -7.99 5.06 0.80
N SER A 70 -6.66 5.06 0.64
CA SER A 70 -5.73 4.28 1.48
C SER A 70 -5.71 4.69 2.96
N PHE A 71 -6.19 5.90 3.30
CA PHE A 71 -6.30 6.38 4.69
C PHE A 71 -7.63 6.05 5.36
N ILE A 72 -8.63 5.55 4.63
CA ILE A 72 -9.92 5.19 5.21
C ILE A 72 -9.70 4.09 6.27
N PRO A 73 -10.12 4.32 7.54
CA PRO A 73 -9.93 3.35 8.61
C PRO A 73 -10.65 2.04 8.29
N GLN A 74 -9.90 0.94 8.20
CA GLN A 74 -10.48 -0.38 7.98
C GLN A 74 -10.78 -1.04 9.32
N ILE A 75 -11.88 -0.61 9.94
CA ILE A 75 -12.34 -1.14 11.22
C ILE A 75 -13.13 -2.42 10.94
N LYS A 76 -12.40 -3.55 10.95
CA LYS A 76 -12.88 -4.94 10.90
C LYS A 76 -13.48 -5.41 9.57
N PHE A 77 -12.78 -6.30 8.89
CA PHE A 77 -13.40 -7.28 7.99
C PHE A 77 -12.88 -8.68 8.32
N PRO A 78 -13.76 -9.62 8.71
CA PRO A 78 -13.38 -11.00 9.01
C PRO A 78 -12.86 -11.83 7.82
N TRP A 79 -12.86 -11.26 6.61
CA TRP A 79 -12.69 -11.99 5.34
C TRP A 79 -11.47 -11.50 4.54
N ILE A 80 -10.63 -10.65 5.15
CA ILE A 80 -9.37 -10.20 4.54
C ILE A 80 -8.30 -11.25 4.84
N GLY A 81 -8.44 -12.42 4.23
CA GLY A 81 -7.31 -13.28 3.91
C GLY A 81 -7.15 -13.23 2.40
N SER A 82 -5.92 -13.13 1.89
CA SER A 82 -5.73 -13.50 0.50
C SER A 82 -5.93 -15.02 0.39
N GLN A 83 -6.57 -15.47 -0.69
CA GLN A 83 -6.87 -16.89 -0.96
C GLN A 83 -5.62 -17.69 -1.38
N GLU A 84 -4.42 -17.11 -1.25
CA GLU A 84 -3.19 -17.84 -1.48
C GLU A 84 -3.04 -18.92 -0.42
N LYS A 85 -2.69 -20.12 -0.87
CA LYS A 85 -2.49 -21.26 0.01
C LYS A 85 -1.28 -20.97 0.90
N THR A 86 -1.46 -21.10 2.20
CA THR A 86 -0.37 -21.09 3.16
C THR A 86 0.53 -22.31 2.95
N GLY A 87 1.83 -22.14 3.18
CA GLY A 87 2.82 -23.16 2.88
C GLY A 87 4.00 -23.18 3.86
N PRO A 88 4.82 -24.24 3.83
CA PRO A 88 6.00 -24.35 4.70
C PRO A 88 7.12 -23.36 4.34
N GLU A 89 7.12 -22.83 3.11
CA GLU A 89 8.10 -21.84 2.63
C GLU A 89 7.71 -20.39 2.99
N ASP A 90 6.56 -20.19 3.62
CA ASP A 90 6.08 -18.86 3.98
C ASP A 90 6.96 -18.22 5.05
N ASN A 91 7.52 -17.06 4.71
CA ASN A 91 8.18 -16.21 5.69
C ASN A 91 7.18 -15.65 6.73
N LEU A 92 7.18 -16.22 7.94
CA LEU A 92 6.32 -15.86 9.09
C LEU A 92 6.60 -14.47 9.70
N PHE A 93 7.59 -13.72 9.19
CA PHE A 93 7.87 -12.32 9.57
C PHE A 93 7.46 -11.32 8.49
N PHE A 94 7.13 -11.79 7.28
CA PHE A 94 6.75 -10.92 6.18
C PHE A 94 5.23 -10.76 6.13
N PHE A 95 4.76 -9.50 6.23
CA PHE A 95 3.33 -9.18 6.28
C PHE A 95 2.54 -9.73 5.07
N GLY A 96 3.17 -9.88 3.90
CA GLY A 96 2.53 -10.42 2.71
C GLY A 96 2.07 -11.87 2.87
N HIS A 97 2.89 -12.72 3.51
CA HIS A 97 2.51 -14.10 3.79
C HIS A 97 1.63 -14.20 5.03
N ILE A 98 1.97 -13.47 6.10
CA ILE A 98 1.20 -13.46 7.36
C ILE A 98 -0.28 -13.14 7.12
N ALA A 99 -0.58 -12.22 6.20
CA ALA A 99 -1.95 -11.82 5.87
C ALA A 99 -2.84 -12.96 5.31
N ASN A 100 -2.27 -14.11 4.95
CA ASN A 100 -3.00 -15.26 4.42
C ASN A 100 -3.40 -16.27 5.51
N TYR A 101 -2.88 -16.14 6.73
CA TYR A 101 -3.14 -17.07 7.82
C TYR A 101 -4.38 -16.67 8.63
N SER A 102 -5.05 -17.67 9.22
CA SER A 102 -5.85 -17.48 10.43
C SER A 102 -4.98 -17.48 11.69
N ALA A 103 -5.51 -16.98 12.82
CA ALA A 103 -4.74 -16.87 14.07
C ALA A 103 -4.22 -18.22 14.56
N LEU A 104 -5.02 -19.28 14.44
CA LEU A 104 -4.63 -20.63 14.80
C LEU A 104 -3.57 -21.18 13.84
N GLU A 105 -3.77 -21.06 12.53
CA GLU A 105 -2.80 -21.55 11.54
C GLU A 105 -1.44 -20.85 11.67
N PHE A 106 -1.44 -19.54 11.94
CA PHE A 106 -0.23 -18.77 12.14
C PHE A 106 0.54 -19.25 13.38
N LEU A 107 -0.16 -19.45 14.50
CA LEU A 107 0.44 -19.98 15.72
C LEU A 107 1.00 -21.39 15.49
N ASP A 108 0.22 -22.28 14.86
CA ASP A 108 0.67 -23.64 14.54
C ASP A 108 1.93 -23.63 13.66
N ALA A 109 1.98 -22.77 12.64
CA ALA A 109 3.16 -22.61 11.79
C ALA A 109 4.38 -22.13 12.60
N LEU A 110 4.18 -21.19 13.52
CA LEU A 110 5.24 -20.62 14.35
C LEU A 110 5.77 -21.65 15.37
N TYR A 111 4.89 -22.42 16.02
CA TYR A 111 5.28 -23.51 16.92
C TYR A 111 6.04 -24.61 16.18
N LYS A 112 5.58 -25.00 14.99
CA LYS A 112 6.29 -25.97 14.13
C LYS A 112 7.67 -25.48 13.74
N ALA A 113 7.81 -24.20 13.35
CA ALA A 113 9.10 -23.60 13.01
C ALA A 113 10.07 -23.55 14.22
N GLU A 114 9.55 -23.51 15.45
CA GLU A 114 10.35 -23.58 16.68
C GLU A 114 10.67 -25.01 17.14
N GLY A 115 10.08 -26.04 16.51
CA GLY A 115 10.18 -27.42 17.01
C GLY A 115 9.51 -27.62 18.38
N ALA A 116 8.61 -26.72 18.77
CA ALA A 116 7.95 -26.72 20.06
C ALA A 116 6.54 -27.30 19.98
N GLN A 117 6.08 -27.95 21.06
CA GLN A 117 4.68 -28.38 21.14
C GLN A 117 3.75 -27.17 21.34
N PRO A 118 2.57 -27.14 20.67
CA PRO A 118 1.63 -26.03 20.80
C PRO A 118 1.10 -25.92 22.23
N SER A 119 1.38 -24.79 22.89
CA SER A 119 0.74 -24.38 24.14
C SER A 119 0.05 -23.04 23.90
N ILE A 120 -1.05 -23.09 23.15
CA ILE A 120 -1.77 -21.90 22.72
C ILE A 120 -2.65 -21.39 23.86
N THR A 121 -2.34 -20.19 24.34
CA THR A 121 -3.17 -19.47 25.32
C THR A 121 -4.10 -18.50 24.59
N LYS A 122 -5.12 -17.99 25.30
CA LYS A 122 -5.97 -16.92 24.77
C LYS A 122 -5.16 -15.67 24.36
N LEU A 123 -4.14 -15.32 25.14
CA LEU A 123 -3.27 -14.18 24.82
C LEU A 123 -2.50 -14.40 23.52
N HIS A 124 -2.02 -15.62 23.27
CA HIS A 124 -1.38 -15.96 21.98
C HIS A 124 -2.34 -15.75 20.81
N LEU A 125 -3.60 -16.19 20.95
CA LEU A 125 -4.64 -15.99 19.95
C LEU A 125 -4.96 -14.52 19.72
N ASP A 126 -5.10 -13.73 20.77
CA ASP A 126 -5.40 -12.30 20.67
C ASP A 126 -4.25 -11.54 19.96
N LEU A 127 -2.99 -11.87 20.29
CA LEU A 127 -1.81 -11.31 19.63
C LEU A 127 -1.72 -11.73 18.16
N ALA A 128 -1.91 -13.02 17.86
CA ALA A 128 -1.91 -13.53 16.49
C ALA A 128 -3.01 -12.88 15.63
N GLY A 129 -4.20 -12.68 16.21
CA GLY A 129 -5.29 -11.95 15.56
C GLY A 129 -4.88 -10.51 15.20
N GLN A 130 -4.21 -9.80 16.10
CA GLN A 130 -3.70 -8.45 15.80
C GLN A 130 -2.61 -8.46 14.72
N ILE A 131 -1.72 -9.45 14.74
CA ILE A 131 -0.66 -9.63 13.73
C ILE A 131 -1.30 -9.77 12.33
N ILE A 132 -2.24 -10.69 12.17
CA ILE A 132 -2.91 -10.96 10.89
C ILE A 132 -3.68 -9.74 10.40
N VAL A 133 -4.42 -9.06 11.28
CA VAL A 133 -5.15 -7.84 10.91
C VAL A 133 -4.20 -6.75 10.43
N ASN A 134 -3.11 -6.46 11.16
CA ASN A 134 -2.14 -5.43 10.76
C ASN A 134 -1.39 -5.82 9.48
N ALA A 135 -1.08 -7.11 9.30
CA ALA A 135 -0.48 -7.62 8.07
C ALA A 135 -1.42 -7.42 6.85
N GLY A 136 -2.71 -7.73 7.00
CA GLY A 136 -3.72 -7.51 5.98
C GLY A 136 -3.92 -6.02 5.64
N ILE A 137 -3.91 -5.14 6.65
CA ILE A 137 -3.93 -3.68 6.44
C ILE A 137 -2.72 -3.23 5.64
N SER A 138 -1.52 -3.69 6.02
CA SER A 138 -0.28 -3.39 5.30
C SER A 138 -0.38 -3.81 3.84
N LEU A 139 -0.76 -5.06 3.57
CA LEU A 139 -0.90 -5.60 2.22
C LEU A 139 -1.81 -4.75 1.33
N LYS A 140 -2.99 -4.37 1.85
CA LYS A 140 -3.93 -3.51 1.11
C LYS A 140 -3.35 -2.13 0.81
N LYS A 141 -2.76 -1.46 1.81
CA LYS A 141 -2.19 -0.11 1.65
C LYS A 141 -1.03 -0.11 0.65
N PHE A 142 -0.21 -1.17 0.63
CA PHE A 142 0.84 -1.33 -0.37
C PHE A 142 0.28 -1.61 -1.78
N ARG A 143 -0.77 -2.42 -1.92
CA ARG A 143 -1.42 -2.63 -3.22
C ARG A 143 -1.99 -1.33 -3.80
N LEU A 144 -2.69 -0.55 -2.97
CA LEU A 144 -3.18 0.78 -3.36
C LEU A 144 -2.02 1.72 -3.72
N PHE A 145 -0.95 1.73 -2.93
CA PHE A 145 0.24 2.52 -3.21
C PHE A 145 0.87 2.15 -4.57
N THR A 146 0.98 0.86 -4.90
CA THR A 146 1.50 0.40 -6.19
C THR A 146 0.68 0.94 -7.35
N VAL A 147 -0.65 0.82 -7.29
CA VAL A 147 -1.54 1.35 -8.33
C VAL A 147 -1.41 2.87 -8.45
N ALA A 148 -1.46 3.58 -7.32
CA ALA A 148 -1.30 5.04 -7.30
C ALA A 148 0.06 5.48 -7.87
N THR A 149 1.12 4.73 -7.60
CA THR A 149 2.48 5.03 -8.10
C THR A 149 2.54 4.90 -9.62
N TRP A 150 1.97 3.84 -10.20
CA TRP A 150 1.93 3.68 -11.66
C TRP A 150 1.11 4.78 -12.35
N LEU A 151 -0.02 5.17 -11.76
CA LEU A 151 -0.79 6.31 -12.26
C LEU A 151 0.01 7.62 -12.16
N ALA A 152 0.70 7.86 -11.04
CA ALA A 152 1.54 9.04 -10.91
C ALA A 152 2.67 9.07 -11.94
N ALA A 153 3.35 7.94 -12.15
CA ALA A 153 4.40 7.80 -13.15
C ALA A 153 3.88 8.08 -14.57
N LEU A 154 2.71 7.53 -14.92
CA LEU A 154 2.04 7.81 -16.20
C LEU A 154 1.72 9.30 -16.33
N GLY A 155 1.15 9.91 -15.29
CA GLY A 155 0.81 11.33 -15.25
C GLY A 155 2.02 12.22 -15.48
N VAL A 156 3.12 11.96 -14.76
CA VAL A 156 4.39 12.67 -14.92
C VAL A 156 4.96 12.49 -16.34
N ALA A 157 4.93 11.29 -16.90
CA ALA A 157 5.41 11.04 -18.25
C ALA A 157 4.68 11.89 -19.31
N PHE A 158 3.35 11.97 -19.24
CA PHE A 158 2.57 12.81 -20.15
C PHE A 158 2.87 14.30 -19.99
N LEU A 159 3.08 14.77 -18.76
CA LEU A 159 3.46 16.16 -18.49
C LEU A 159 4.85 16.48 -19.02
N ILE A 160 5.81 15.56 -18.90
CA ILE A 160 7.15 15.72 -19.47
C ILE A 160 7.07 15.79 -21.00
N CYS A 161 6.32 14.90 -21.64
CA CYS A 161 6.13 14.94 -23.10
C CYS A 161 5.53 16.27 -23.56
N ALA A 162 4.53 16.79 -22.84
CA ALA A 162 3.95 18.09 -23.13
C ALA A 162 4.96 19.24 -22.96
N ALA A 163 5.74 19.23 -21.88
CA ALA A 163 6.76 20.24 -21.61
C ALA A 163 7.90 20.24 -22.63
N VAL A 164 8.44 19.07 -22.97
CA VAL A 164 9.51 18.93 -23.98
C VAL A 164 9.04 19.45 -25.33
N TRP A 165 7.81 19.14 -25.73
CA TRP A 165 7.26 19.65 -26.98
C TRP A 165 7.15 21.17 -26.98
N ILE A 166 6.63 21.77 -25.90
CA ILE A 166 6.52 23.24 -25.78
C ILE A 166 7.89 23.91 -25.89
N LEU A 167 8.93 23.32 -25.29
CA LEU A 167 10.30 23.85 -25.34
C LEU A 167 11.01 23.66 -26.69
N ALA A 168 10.51 22.76 -27.53
CA ALA A 168 11.07 22.49 -28.86
C ALA A 168 10.48 23.40 -29.96
N GLN A 169 9.52 24.27 -29.63
CA GLN A 169 8.92 25.27 -30.51
C GLN A 169 9.59 26.63 -30.36
#